data_AF-W6MGE3-F1
#
_entry.id   AF-W6MGE3-F1
#
_cell.length_a   1.000
_cell.length_b   1.000
_cell.length_c   1.000
_cell.angle_alpha   90.00
_cell.angle_beta   90.00
_cell.angle_gamma   90.00
#
_symmetry.space_group_name_H-M   'P 1'
#
loop_
_entity.id
_entity.type
_entity.pdbx_description
1 polymer ?
#
loop_
_entity_poly.entity_id
_entity_poly.type
_entity_poly.pdbx_seq_one_letter_code
_entity_poly.pdbx_strand_id
1 'polypeptide(L)'
;MIMYASSLVSAEPILPQIDWYGQSLWGAILTYSLVLVRFYLLGVLADEETLSEYFGGVKDGKSVLLSEILKSENFHLLLCAILWQFTKPSLTKILPYGVYSFLNITSYLTVDAFPGNQLSVALLPLKTYSEPLLLLGAAWAELLIFGSLARESWEGESVFYFYFYLFLWGLRTDSSEATRTAFHNVVDMFDWLLLNRLCPPAIRQSWLSFKRPLYALIPLEVQDLSAAEELEMELADASSAADQSGLTVEAAGKDYRVN
;
A
#
# COMPACT_ATOMS: atom_id res chain seq x y z
N MET A 1 15.40 0.74 -15.06
CA MET A 1 13.95 0.55 -15.35
C MET A 1 13.60 0.72 -16.82
N ILE A 2 13.84 1.86 -17.47
CA ILE A 2 13.49 2.08 -18.90
C ILE A 2 14.11 1.01 -19.81
N MET A 3 15.38 0.69 -19.60
CA MET A 3 16.09 -0.36 -20.36
C MET A 3 15.53 -1.77 -20.13
N TYR A 4 15.01 -2.05 -18.93
CA TYR A 4 14.37 -3.33 -18.62
C TYR A 4 12.98 -3.40 -19.28
N ALA A 5 12.19 -2.34 -19.19
CA ALA A 5 10.89 -2.25 -19.87
C ALA A 5 11.04 -2.36 -21.40
N SER A 6 12.04 -1.71 -21.99
CA SER A 6 12.33 -1.85 -23.43
C SER A 6 12.76 -3.26 -23.80
N SER A 7 13.53 -3.94 -22.94
CA SER A 7 13.95 -5.33 -23.18
C SER A 7 12.78 -6.34 -23.19
N LEU A 8 11.65 -6.02 -22.54
CA LEU A 8 10.44 -6.85 -22.55
C LEU A 8 9.59 -6.64 -23.81
N VAL A 9 9.72 -5.50 -24.49
CA VAL A 9 8.91 -5.12 -25.67
C VAL A 9 9.59 -5.50 -26.98
N SER A 10 10.93 -5.56 -27.01
CA SER A 10 11.67 -5.94 -28.22
C SER A 10 11.68 -7.45 -28.45
N ALA A 11 11.10 -7.90 -29.56
CA ALA A 11 11.11 -9.31 -29.99
C ALA A 11 12.50 -9.80 -30.44
N GLU A 12 13.40 -8.87 -30.78
CA GLU A 12 14.81 -9.16 -31.08
C GLU A 12 15.72 -8.40 -30.09
N PRO A 13 16.78 -9.04 -29.56
CA PRO A 13 17.70 -8.39 -28.63
C PRO A 13 18.59 -7.40 -29.40
N ILE A 14 18.12 -6.15 -29.57
CA ILE A 14 18.91 -5.04 -30.12
C ILE A 14 20.04 -4.65 -29.14
N LEU A 15 19.87 -4.97 -27.86
CA LEU A 15 20.82 -4.68 -26.80
C LEU A 15 21.46 -5.98 -26.29
N PRO A 16 22.72 -5.93 -25.81
CA PRO A 16 23.33 -7.07 -25.15
C PRO A 16 22.41 -7.59 -24.02
N GLN A 17 22.38 -8.91 -23.82
CA GLN A 17 21.66 -9.58 -22.72
C GLN A 17 22.29 -9.20 -21.37
N ILE A 18 22.03 -7.98 -20.95
CA ILE A 18 22.39 -7.44 -19.65
C ILE A 18 21.23 -7.75 -18.71
N ASP A 19 21.54 -8.27 -17.52
CA ASP A 19 20.56 -8.42 -16.45
C ASP A 19 20.17 -7.06 -15.86
N TRP A 20 19.33 -6.33 -16.61
CA TRP A 20 18.85 -5.01 -16.22
C TRP A 20 18.04 -5.04 -14.92
N TYR A 21 17.40 -6.17 -14.60
CA TYR A 21 16.67 -6.36 -13.36
C TYR A 21 17.64 -6.39 -12.19
N GLY A 22 18.64 -7.29 -12.24
CA GLY A 22 19.68 -7.39 -11.21
C GLY A 22 20.47 -6.10 -11.04
N GLN A 23 20.85 -5.43 -12.13
CA GLN A 23 21.52 -4.12 -12.04
C GLN A 23 20.66 -3.04 -11.38
N SER A 24 19.36 -3.02 -11.67
CA SER A 24 18.43 -2.08 -11.02
C SER A 24 18.32 -2.35 -9.52
N LEU A 25 18.30 -3.63 -9.11
CA LEU A 25 18.28 -4.02 -7.70
C LEU A 25 19.57 -3.64 -6.98
N TRP A 26 20.74 -3.92 -7.56
CA TRP A 26 22.02 -3.52 -6.98
C TRP A 26 22.14 -2.01 -6.84
N GLY A 27 21.69 -1.25 -7.85
CA GLY A 27 21.62 0.21 -7.78
C GLY A 27 20.72 0.69 -6.65
N ALA A 28 19.54 0.08 -6.47
CA ALA A 28 18.63 0.40 -5.38
C ALA A 28 19.28 0.09 -4.01
N ILE A 29 19.84 -1.11 -3.83
CA ILE A 29 20.51 -1.52 -2.59
C ILE A 29 21.61 -0.52 -2.22
N LEU A 30 22.49 -0.19 -3.17
CA LEU A 30 23.58 0.78 -2.94
C LEU A 30 23.05 2.16 -2.57
N THR A 31 22.03 2.64 -3.29
CA THR A 31 21.45 3.97 -3.06
C THR A 31 20.84 4.07 -1.66
N TYR A 32 19.95 3.15 -1.31
CA TYR A 32 19.27 3.20 -0.02
C TYR A 32 20.20 2.85 1.15
N SER A 33 21.20 1.99 0.94
CA SER A 33 22.26 1.78 1.93
C SER A 33 23.05 3.05 2.20
N LEU A 34 23.43 3.79 1.15
CA LEU A 34 24.14 5.06 1.30
C LEU A 34 23.28 6.11 2.01
N VAL A 35 21.99 6.20 1.66
CA VAL A 35 21.05 7.11 2.35
C VAL A 35 20.94 6.77 3.83
N LEU A 36 20.83 5.50 4.21
CA LEU A 36 20.78 5.09 5.61
C LEU A 36 22.10 5.32 6.35
N VAL A 37 23.23 5.06 5.71
CA VAL A 37 24.56 5.34 6.29
C VAL A 37 24.73 6.84 6.49
N ARG A 38 24.36 7.67 5.51
CA ARG A 38 24.38 9.13 5.64
C ARG A 38 23.46 9.58 6.76
N PHE A 39 22.25 9.04 6.84
CA PHE A 39 21.30 9.33 7.90
C PHE A 39 21.85 8.98 9.29
N TYR A 40 22.48 7.82 9.44
CA TYR A 40 23.12 7.42 10.70
C TYR A 40 24.35 8.26 11.04
N LEU A 41 25.22 8.52 10.06
CA LEU A 41 26.41 9.35 10.26
C LEU A 41 26.03 10.78 10.63
N LEU A 42 25.04 11.38 9.95
CA LEU A 42 24.53 12.70 10.31
C LEU A 42 23.82 12.67 11.66
N GLY A 43 23.02 11.65 11.96
CA GLY A 43 22.38 11.53 13.28
C GLY A 43 23.37 11.37 14.44
N VAL A 44 24.57 10.85 14.19
CA VAL A 44 25.65 10.71 15.18
C VAL A 44 26.59 11.91 15.23
N LEU A 45 26.75 12.65 14.12
CA LEU A 45 27.74 13.73 13.98
C LEU A 45 27.13 15.14 13.91
N ALA A 46 25.82 15.28 13.75
CA ALA A 46 25.15 16.57 13.63
C ALA A 46 24.85 17.21 14.99
N ASP A 47 24.99 18.53 15.06
CA ASP A 47 24.49 19.35 16.15
C ASP A 47 22.96 19.38 16.16
N GLU A 48 22.35 19.70 17.31
CA GLU A 48 20.88 19.72 17.51
C GLU A 48 20.11 20.52 16.44
N GLU A 49 20.73 21.55 15.88
CA GLU A 49 20.14 22.42 14.85
C GLU A 49 19.98 21.70 13.50
N THR A 50 20.98 20.90 13.10
CA THR A 50 20.92 20.10 11.86
C THR A 50 20.03 18.85 12.04
N LEU A 51 19.95 18.31 13.25
CA LEU A 51 18.99 17.27 13.61
C LEU A 51 17.54 17.77 13.51
N SER A 52 17.24 18.98 13.98
CA SER A 52 15.87 19.52 13.90
C SER A 52 15.41 19.76 12.46
N GLU A 53 16.30 20.20 11.57
CA GLU A 53 15.99 20.48 10.16
C GLU A 53 15.75 19.20 9.35
N TYR A 54 16.55 18.16 9.57
CA TYR A 54 16.46 16.90 8.81
C TYR A 54 15.46 15.89 9.38
N PHE A 55 15.19 15.93 10.69
CA PHE A 55 14.42 14.89 11.38
C PHE A 55 13.04 15.38 11.88
N GLY A 56 12.63 16.61 11.54
CA GLY A 56 11.26 17.06 11.78
C GLY A 56 10.85 17.03 13.25
N GLY A 57 11.65 17.65 14.12
CA GLY A 57 11.27 17.87 15.53
C GLY A 57 11.83 16.88 16.55
N VAL A 58 13.06 16.40 16.36
CA VAL A 58 13.84 15.76 17.44
C VAL A 58 14.22 16.85 18.46
N LYS A 59 13.37 17.04 19.47
CA LYS A 59 13.49 18.11 20.47
C LYS A 59 14.38 17.79 21.67
N ASP A 60 14.90 16.57 21.76
CA ASP A 60 15.82 16.17 22.80
C ASP A 60 16.94 15.37 22.12
N GLY A 61 18.22 15.76 22.27
CA GLY A 61 19.41 15.10 21.72
C GLY A 61 19.61 13.62 22.13
N LYS A 62 18.60 12.79 21.89
CA LYS A 62 18.53 11.37 22.17
C LYS A 62 18.58 10.62 20.84
N SER A 63 19.41 9.58 20.85
CA SER A 63 19.51 8.52 19.86
C SER A 63 18.27 8.37 18.97
N VAL A 64 18.48 8.40 17.66
CA VAL A 64 17.44 8.06 16.67
C VAL A 64 16.82 6.72 17.05
N LEU A 65 15.51 6.72 17.29
CA LEU A 65 14.79 5.52 17.71
C LEU A 65 14.79 4.51 16.54
N LEU A 66 15.05 3.24 16.84
CA LEU A 66 15.02 2.18 15.83
C LEU A 66 13.67 2.12 15.10
N SER A 67 12.58 2.47 15.79
CA SER A 67 11.24 2.58 15.21
C SER A 67 11.14 3.64 14.10
N GLU A 68 11.87 4.75 14.19
CA GLU A 68 11.86 5.79 13.15
C GLU A 68 12.61 5.31 11.91
N ILE A 69 13.72 4.59 12.10
CA ILE A 69 14.47 3.95 11.00
C ILE A 69 13.60 2.91 10.31
N LEU A 70 12.94 2.03 11.07
CA LEU A 70 12.06 0.98 10.57
C LEU A 70 10.85 1.54 9.79
N LYS A 71 10.31 2.69 10.22
CA LYS A 71 9.22 3.38 9.53
C LYS A 71 9.67 4.21 8.34
N SER A 72 10.98 4.48 8.22
CA SER A 72 11.50 5.27 7.12
C SER A 72 11.28 4.58 5.78
N GLU A 73 10.86 5.37 4.81
CA GLU A 73 10.61 4.90 3.45
C GLU A 73 11.85 4.29 2.79
N ASN A 74 13.01 4.90 3.02
CA ASN A 74 14.29 4.41 2.49
C ASN A 74 14.67 3.03 3.05
N PHE A 75 14.38 2.77 4.33
CA PHE A 75 14.61 1.46 4.93
C PHE A 75 13.68 0.40 4.35
N HIS A 76 12.40 0.71 4.19
CA HIS A 76 11.45 -0.19 3.53
C HIS A 76 11.90 -0.54 2.11
N LEU A 77 12.30 0.46 1.32
CA LEU A 77 12.81 0.26 -0.04
C LEU A 77 14.10 -0.58 -0.05
N LEU A 78 15.02 -0.37 0.91
CA LEU A 78 16.21 -1.23 1.01
C LEU A 78 15.83 -2.70 1.29
N LEU A 79 14.97 -2.95 2.27
CA LEU A 79 14.58 -4.31 2.65
C LEU A 79 13.82 -5.01 1.52
N CYS A 80 12.93 -4.30 0.84
CA CYS A 80 12.26 -4.83 -0.35
C CYS A 80 13.29 -5.15 -1.45
N ALA A 81 14.34 -4.35 -1.64
CA ALA A 81 15.31 -4.57 -2.72
C ALA A 81 16.15 -5.82 -2.44
N ILE A 82 16.52 -6.03 -1.17
CA ILE A 82 17.16 -7.25 -0.69
C ILE A 82 16.23 -8.46 -0.88
N LEU A 83 14.95 -8.32 -0.51
CA LEU A 83 13.96 -9.39 -0.69
C LEU A 83 13.82 -9.79 -2.16
N TRP A 84 13.78 -8.82 -3.08
CA TRP A 84 13.63 -9.06 -4.51
C TRP A 84 14.78 -9.84 -5.13
N GLN A 85 15.96 -9.85 -4.51
CA GLN A 85 17.10 -10.65 -4.94
C GLN A 85 16.84 -12.16 -4.82
N PHE A 86 15.92 -12.56 -3.95
CA PHE A 86 15.60 -13.97 -3.67
C PHE A 86 14.27 -14.42 -4.29
N THR A 87 13.65 -13.59 -5.12
CA THR A 87 12.34 -13.87 -5.73
C THR A 87 12.42 -13.78 -7.26
N LYS A 88 11.39 -14.27 -7.96
CA LYS A 88 11.39 -14.23 -9.43
C LYS A 88 11.36 -12.78 -9.95
N PRO A 89 12.10 -12.43 -11.01
CA PRO A 89 12.07 -11.10 -11.59
C PRO A 89 10.65 -10.70 -12.04
N SER A 90 10.22 -9.50 -11.65
CA SER A 90 8.93 -8.95 -12.05
C SER A 90 8.99 -7.43 -12.16
N LEU A 91 8.38 -6.88 -13.22
CA LEU A 91 8.29 -5.43 -13.42
C LEU A 91 7.55 -4.75 -12.26
N THR A 92 6.52 -5.40 -11.73
CA THR A 92 5.71 -4.89 -10.61
C THR A 92 6.57 -4.60 -9.38
N LYS A 93 7.59 -5.43 -9.12
CA LYS A 93 8.50 -5.29 -7.97
C LYS A 93 9.46 -4.10 -8.12
N ILE A 94 9.81 -3.71 -9.36
CA ILE A 94 10.69 -2.57 -9.61
C ILE A 94 9.91 -1.24 -9.63
N LEU A 95 8.63 -1.27 -10.00
CA LEU A 95 7.84 -0.06 -10.26
C LEU A 95 7.91 0.98 -9.12
N PRO A 96 7.70 0.61 -7.83
CA PRO A 96 7.83 1.57 -6.73
C PRO A 96 9.21 2.26 -6.71
N TYR A 97 10.31 1.53 -6.92
CA TYR A 97 11.65 2.14 -6.96
C TYR A 97 11.82 3.16 -8.07
N GLY A 98 11.21 2.94 -9.23
CA GLY A 98 11.29 3.91 -10.33
C GLY A 98 10.58 5.21 -9.97
N VAL A 99 9.43 5.11 -9.32
CA VAL A 99 8.69 6.27 -8.81
C VAL A 99 9.53 7.03 -7.78
N TYR A 100 10.04 6.35 -6.75
CA TYR A 100 10.86 6.99 -5.71
C TYR A 100 12.15 7.57 -6.28
N SER A 101 12.81 6.86 -7.19
CA SER A 101 14.01 7.35 -7.87
C SER A 101 13.71 8.62 -8.67
N PHE A 102 12.59 8.66 -9.40
CA PHE A 102 12.17 9.84 -10.14
C PHE A 102 11.93 11.03 -9.21
N LEU A 103 11.14 10.84 -8.14
CA LEU A 103 10.86 11.89 -7.15
C LEU A 103 12.13 12.42 -6.49
N ASN A 104 13.06 11.54 -6.12
CA ASN A 104 14.34 11.90 -5.53
C ASN A 104 15.22 12.70 -6.51
N ILE A 105 15.29 12.29 -7.78
CA ILE A 105 16.03 13.03 -8.81
C ILE A 105 15.41 14.41 -9.03
N THR A 106 14.09 14.50 -9.15
CA THR A 106 13.39 15.78 -9.32
C THR A 106 13.62 16.69 -8.11
N SER A 107 13.60 16.14 -6.88
CA SER A 107 13.88 16.91 -5.67
C SER A 107 15.33 17.41 -5.64
N TYR A 108 16.30 16.56 -5.96
CA TYR A 108 17.71 16.95 -6.06
C TYR A 108 17.94 18.04 -7.10
N LEU A 109 17.32 17.94 -8.28
CA LEU A 109 17.46 18.93 -9.34
C LEU A 109 16.89 20.30 -8.95
N THR A 110 15.81 20.33 -8.18
CA THR A 110 15.13 21.57 -7.77
C THR A 110 15.75 22.22 -6.55
N VAL A 111 16.16 21.43 -5.56
CA VAL A 111 16.66 21.94 -4.27
C VAL A 111 18.17 22.13 -4.28
N ASP A 112 18.92 21.14 -4.78
CA ASP A 112 20.38 21.07 -4.57
C ASP A 112 21.17 21.49 -5.80
N ALA A 113 20.83 20.96 -6.98
CA ALA A 113 21.65 21.14 -8.18
C ALA A 113 21.47 22.52 -8.82
N PHE A 114 20.24 23.05 -8.84
CA PHE A 114 19.90 24.30 -9.52
C PHE A 114 18.98 25.21 -8.69
N PRO A 115 19.35 25.55 -7.44
CA PRO A 115 18.52 26.38 -6.58
C PRO A 115 18.24 27.74 -7.24
N GLY A 116 16.96 28.10 -7.36
CA GLY A 116 16.53 29.39 -7.90
C GLY A 116 16.67 29.58 -9.42
N ASN A 117 17.12 28.57 -10.17
CA ASN A 117 17.18 28.63 -11.63
C ASN A 117 15.77 28.56 -12.26
N GLN A 118 15.57 29.12 -13.45
CA GLN A 118 14.32 29.02 -14.23
C GLN A 118 13.88 27.55 -14.42
N LEU A 119 14.83 26.63 -14.58
CA LEU A 119 14.54 25.20 -14.66
C LEU A 119 13.90 24.68 -13.35
N SER A 120 14.42 25.08 -12.19
CA SER A 120 13.84 24.71 -10.90
C SER A 120 12.45 25.30 -10.71
N VAL A 121 12.26 26.58 -11.10
CA VAL A 121 10.96 27.24 -11.05
C VAL A 121 9.93 26.54 -11.95
N ALA A 122 10.35 26.04 -13.11
CA ALA A 122 9.48 25.28 -14.02
C ALA A 122 9.19 23.85 -13.51
N LEU A 123 10.15 23.19 -12.85
CA LEU A 123 9.99 21.83 -12.33
C LEU A 123 9.20 21.78 -11.01
N LEU A 124 9.18 22.85 -10.23
CA LEU A 124 8.51 22.84 -8.92
C LEU A 124 7.00 22.54 -9.02
N PRO A 125 6.20 23.21 -9.88
CA PRO A 125 4.78 22.87 -10.04
C PRO A 125 4.57 21.44 -10.55
N LEU A 126 5.45 20.97 -11.44
CA LEU A 126 5.40 19.60 -11.96
C LEU A 126 5.62 18.59 -10.83
N LYS A 127 6.62 18.81 -9.97
CA LYS A 127 6.87 17.99 -8.78
C LYS A 127 5.64 17.99 -7.88
N THR A 128 5.17 19.17 -7.47
CA THR A 128 4.05 19.31 -6.53
C THR A 128 2.77 18.63 -7.02
N TYR A 129 2.48 18.70 -8.32
CA TYR A 129 1.29 18.04 -8.89
C TYR A 129 1.47 16.54 -9.11
N SER A 130 2.65 16.11 -9.57
CA SER A 130 2.91 14.70 -9.90
C SER A 130 3.19 13.85 -8.67
N GLU A 131 3.76 14.42 -7.61
CA GLU A 131 4.21 13.69 -6.43
C GLU A 131 3.08 12.89 -5.75
N PRO A 132 1.91 13.47 -5.40
CA PRO A 132 0.83 12.69 -4.81
C PRO A 132 0.32 11.57 -5.72
N LEU A 133 0.21 11.85 -7.04
CA LEU A 133 -0.26 10.88 -8.03
C LEU A 133 0.71 9.72 -8.19
N LEU A 134 2.01 10.03 -8.22
CA LEU A 134 3.07 9.05 -8.35
C LEU A 134 3.17 8.18 -7.09
N LEU A 135 3.12 8.79 -5.90
CA LEU A 135 3.12 8.08 -4.63
C LEU A 135 1.90 7.15 -4.51
N LEU A 136 0.71 7.63 -4.90
CA LEU A 136 -0.48 6.79 -4.94
C LEU A 136 -0.32 5.64 -5.95
N GLY A 137 0.23 5.92 -7.14
CA GLY A 137 0.53 4.90 -8.14
C GLY A 137 1.53 3.84 -7.64
N ALA A 138 2.55 4.25 -6.89
CA ALA A 138 3.49 3.33 -6.25
C ALA A 138 2.81 2.47 -5.19
N ALA A 139 1.93 3.04 -4.37
CA ALA A 139 1.14 2.31 -3.40
C ALA A 139 0.22 1.25 -4.04
N TRP A 140 -0.41 1.57 -5.18
CA TRP A 140 -1.16 0.57 -5.96
C TRP A 140 -0.26 -0.54 -6.51
N ALA A 141 0.94 -0.20 -6.97
CA ALA A 141 1.89 -1.21 -7.43
C ALA A 141 2.35 -2.12 -6.27
N GLU A 142 2.52 -1.60 -5.06
CA GLU A 142 2.77 -2.41 -3.85
C GLU A 142 1.66 -3.43 -3.59
N LEU A 143 0.39 -3.05 -3.81
CA LEU A 143 -0.72 -3.99 -3.69
C LEU A 143 -0.67 -5.11 -4.75
N LEU A 144 -0.28 -4.77 -5.98
CA LEU A 144 -0.09 -5.77 -7.05
C LEU A 144 1.06 -6.75 -6.75
N ILE A 145 2.03 -6.36 -5.93
CA ILE A 145 3.12 -7.26 -5.51
C ILE A 145 2.58 -8.43 -4.69
N PHE A 146 1.55 -8.24 -3.86
CA PHE A 146 0.91 -9.36 -3.15
C PHE A 146 0.40 -10.44 -4.11
N GLY A 147 -0.21 -10.04 -5.23
CA GLY A 147 -0.65 -10.98 -6.26
C GLY A 147 0.51 -11.74 -6.89
N SER A 148 1.63 -11.05 -7.18
CA SER A 148 2.83 -11.70 -7.73
C SER A 148 3.45 -12.70 -6.75
N LEU A 149 3.55 -12.34 -5.46
CA LEU A 149 4.12 -13.22 -4.43
C LEU A 149 3.19 -14.37 -4.06
N ALA A 150 1.88 -14.15 -4.05
CA ALA A 150 0.90 -15.22 -3.85
C ALA A 150 1.00 -16.26 -4.97
N ARG A 151 1.13 -15.80 -6.22
CA ARG A 151 1.35 -16.68 -7.36
C ARG A 151 2.67 -17.46 -7.23
N GLU A 152 3.78 -16.79 -6.90
CA GLU A 152 5.07 -17.45 -6.70
C GLU A 152 5.01 -18.50 -5.59
N SER A 153 4.34 -18.18 -4.47
CA SER A 153 4.12 -19.10 -3.36
C SER A 153 3.29 -20.33 -3.78
N TRP A 154 2.28 -20.13 -4.64
CA TRP A 154 1.46 -21.23 -5.18
C TRP A 154 2.23 -22.12 -6.15
N GLU A 155 3.14 -21.55 -6.94
CA GLU A 155 4.01 -22.28 -7.87
C GLU A 155 5.08 -23.13 -7.16
N GLY A 156 5.06 -23.22 -5.83
CA GLY A 156 5.94 -24.08 -5.03
C GLY A 156 7.23 -23.41 -4.57
N GLU A 157 7.33 -22.08 -4.69
CA GLU A 157 8.38 -21.32 -4.01
C GLU A 157 8.14 -21.27 -2.49
N SER A 158 8.93 -20.46 -1.79
CA SER A 158 8.76 -20.26 -0.35
C SER A 158 7.68 -19.23 -0.03
N VAL A 159 6.70 -19.64 0.79
CA VAL A 159 5.68 -18.73 1.37
C VAL A 159 6.32 -17.68 2.30
N PHE A 160 7.57 -17.89 2.72
CA PHE A 160 8.33 -16.95 3.53
C PHE A 160 8.36 -15.55 2.91
N TYR A 161 8.58 -15.43 1.60
CA TYR A 161 8.69 -14.13 0.94
C TYR A 161 7.38 -13.35 0.99
N PHE A 162 6.25 -14.05 0.87
CA PHE A 162 4.93 -13.45 0.98
C PHE A 162 4.68 -12.89 2.39
N TYR A 163 4.92 -13.68 3.43
CA TYR A 163 4.73 -13.23 4.82
C TYR A 163 5.74 -12.16 5.23
N PHE A 164 6.98 -12.26 4.78
CA PHE A 164 7.99 -11.25 5.04
C PHE A 164 7.61 -9.91 4.37
N TYR A 165 7.16 -9.94 3.12
CA TYR A 165 6.64 -8.75 2.46
C TYR A 165 5.39 -8.19 3.15
N LEU A 166 4.45 -9.05 3.58
CA LEU A 166 3.28 -8.63 4.34
C LEU A 166 3.65 -7.87 5.62
N PHE A 167 4.68 -8.35 6.34
CA PHE A 167 5.22 -7.65 7.51
C PHE A 167 5.80 -6.29 7.15
N LEU A 168 6.63 -6.20 6.10
CA LEU A 168 7.21 -4.93 5.64
C LEU A 168 6.16 -3.94 5.17
N TRP A 169 5.15 -4.41 4.46
CA TRP A 169 4.03 -3.61 3.98
C TRP A 169 3.18 -3.12 5.16
N GLY A 170 2.94 -3.95 6.18
CA GLY A 170 2.24 -3.54 7.40
C GLY A 170 2.95 -2.39 8.13
N LEU A 171 4.28 -2.43 8.25
CA LEU A 171 5.07 -1.31 8.80
C LEU A 171 4.92 -0.03 7.98
N ARG A 172 4.81 -0.17 6.65
CA ARG A 172 4.68 0.96 5.73
C ARG A 172 3.29 1.57 5.75
N THR A 173 2.24 0.77 5.94
CA THR A 173 0.88 1.27 6.10
C THR A 173 0.76 2.19 7.32
N ASP A 174 1.55 1.98 8.37
CA ASP A 174 1.57 2.90 9.51
C ASP A 174 2.29 4.24 9.20
N SER A 175 3.28 4.24 8.30
CA SER A 175 4.09 5.43 8.00
C SER A 175 3.68 6.21 6.75
N SER A 176 2.97 5.58 5.81
CA SER A 176 2.64 6.15 4.49
C SER A 176 1.13 6.41 4.34
N GLU A 177 0.76 7.67 4.12
CA GLU A 177 -0.61 8.05 3.78
C GLU A 177 -1.06 7.47 2.44
N ALA A 178 -0.21 7.51 1.40
CA ALA A 178 -0.54 6.96 0.09
C ALA A 178 -0.86 5.45 0.14
N THR A 179 -0.11 4.69 0.95
CA THR A 179 -0.34 3.25 1.15
C THR A 179 -1.65 2.99 1.89
N ARG A 180 -1.98 3.79 2.92
CA ARG A 180 -3.29 3.72 3.60
C ARG A 180 -4.43 4.03 2.64
N THR A 181 -4.33 5.10 1.86
CA THR A 181 -5.37 5.48 0.89
C THR A 181 -5.56 4.41 -0.18
N ALA A 182 -4.49 3.82 -0.71
CA ALA A 182 -4.60 2.72 -1.66
C ALA A 182 -5.28 1.49 -1.04
N PHE A 183 -4.93 1.16 0.21
CA PHE A 183 -5.57 0.06 0.93
C PHE A 183 -7.06 0.31 1.17
N HIS A 184 -7.44 1.52 1.61
CA HIS A 184 -8.82 1.96 1.75
C HIS A 184 -9.61 1.75 0.46
N ASN A 185 -9.10 2.28 -0.67
CA ASN A 185 -9.76 2.17 -1.95
C ASN A 185 -10.01 0.70 -2.36
N VAL A 186 -9.11 -0.21 -1.97
CA VAL A 186 -9.31 -1.66 -2.19
C VAL A 186 -10.41 -2.21 -1.29
N VAL A 187 -10.43 -1.85 0.00
CA VAL A 187 -11.51 -2.26 0.91
C VAL A 187 -12.86 -1.73 0.43
N ASP A 188 -12.93 -0.47 0.01
CA ASP A 188 -14.15 0.16 -0.50
C ASP A 188 -14.62 -0.48 -1.81
N MET A 189 -13.68 -0.87 -2.68
CA MET A 189 -13.99 -1.64 -3.88
C MET A 189 -14.63 -2.99 -3.51
N PHE A 190 -14.10 -3.68 -2.49
CA PHE A 190 -14.71 -4.92 -2.00
C PHE A 190 -16.05 -4.70 -1.32
N ASP A 191 -16.22 -3.60 -0.56
CA ASP A 191 -17.52 -3.23 0.00
C ASP A 191 -18.54 -3.03 -1.11
N TRP A 192 -18.22 -2.24 -2.13
CA TRP A 192 -19.10 -2.02 -3.27
C TRP A 192 -19.46 -3.35 -3.96
N LEU A 193 -18.49 -4.24 -4.14
CA LEU A 193 -18.70 -5.52 -4.82
C LEU A 193 -19.54 -6.51 -3.99
N LEU A 194 -19.27 -6.62 -2.69
CA LEU A 194 -19.82 -7.66 -1.80
C LEU A 194 -21.09 -7.20 -1.08
N LEU A 195 -21.34 -5.89 -0.96
CA LEU A 195 -22.58 -5.33 -0.42
C LEU A 195 -23.62 -5.07 -1.51
N ASN A 196 -23.27 -5.27 -2.79
CA ASN A 196 -24.26 -5.27 -3.87
C ASN A 196 -25.35 -6.31 -3.62
N ARG A 197 -26.61 -5.95 -3.94
CA ARG A 197 -27.81 -6.78 -3.73
C ARG A 197 -27.75 -8.17 -4.38
N LEU A 198 -26.82 -8.37 -5.31
CA LEU A 198 -26.60 -9.63 -6.03
C LEU A 198 -25.76 -10.64 -5.23
N CYS A 199 -25.11 -10.24 -4.13
CA CYS A 199 -24.26 -11.12 -3.34
C CYS A 199 -25.07 -11.92 -2.30
N PRO A 200 -24.87 -13.24 -2.17
CA PRO A 200 -25.51 -14.06 -1.14
C PRO A 200 -25.26 -13.54 0.28
N PRO A 201 -26.26 -13.59 1.19
CA PRO A 201 -26.15 -13.03 2.53
C PRO A 201 -25.02 -13.67 3.37
N ALA A 202 -24.70 -14.94 3.13
CA ALA A 202 -23.59 -15.63 3.79
C ALA A 202 -22.22 -15.00 3.46
N ILE A 203 -22.00 -14.59 2.21
CA ILE A 203 -20.75 -13.94 1.78
C ILE A 203 -20.65 -12.55 2.40
N ARG A 204 -21.76 -11.80 2.43
CA ARG A 204 -21.85 -10.50 3.08
C ARG A 204 -21.51 -10.57 4.57
N GLN A 205 -22.07 -11.52 5.31
CA GLN A 205 -21.76 -11.72 6.73
C GLN A 205 -20.30 -12.11 6.97
N SER A 206 -19.74 -12.95 6.08
CA SER A 206 -18.34 -13.36 6.15
C SER A 206 -17.39 -12.18 5.94
N TRP A 207 -17.71 -11.31 4.97
CA TRP A 207 -16.97 -10.07 4.72
C TRP A 207 -17.01 -9.11 5.91
N LEU A 208 -18.20 -8.83 6.46
CA LEU A 208 -18.34 -7.97 7.64
C LEU A 208 -17.55 -8.51 8.85
N SER A 209 -17.57 -9.83 9.05
CA SER A 209 -16.80 -10.48 10.13
C SER A 209 -15.29 -10.36 9.93
N PHE A 210 -14.81 -10.42 8.68
CA PHE A 210 -13.40 -10.24 8.32
C PHE A 210 -12.95 -8.77 8.42
N LYS A 211 -13.84 -7.83 8.09
CA LYS A 211 -13.55 -6.39 8.05
C LYS A 211 -13.25 -5.80 9.43
N ARG A 212 -13.95 -6.26 10.48
CA ARG A 212 -13.79 -5.79 11.86
C ARG A 212 -12.34 -5.90 12.41
N PRO A 213 -11.67 -7.06 12.38
CA PRO A 213 -10.29 -7.15 12.84
C PRO A 213 -9.31 -6.38 11.94
N LEU A 214 -9.61 -6.24 10.65
CA LEU A 214 -8.80 -5.49 9.70
C LEU A 214 -8.67 -4.01 10.11
N TYR A 215 -9.78 -3.36 10.46
CA TYR A 215 -9.81 -1.97 10.95
C TYR A 215 -9.25 -1.80 12.36
N ALA A 216 -9.28 -2.84 13.19
CA ALA A 216 -8.63 -2.80 14.50
C ALA A 216 -7.09 -2.81 14.39
N LEU A 217 -6.56 -3.47 13.36
CA LEU A 217 -5.11 -3.58 13.11
C LEU A 217 -4.52 -2.35 12.42
N ILE A 218 -5.31 -1.67 11.60
CA ILE A 218 -4.89 -0.47 10.87
C ILE A 218 -5.84 0.64 11.32
N PRO A 219 -5.43 1.56 12.21
CA PRO A 219 -6.29 2.66 12.64
C PRO A 219 -6.51 3.58 11.45
N LEU A 220 -7.62 3.32 10.76
CA LEU A 220 -8.14 4.14 9.69
C LEU A 220 -8.99 5.24 10.33
N GLU A 221 -8.89 6.47 9.82
CA GLU A 221 -9.54 7.63 10.43
C GLU A 221 -11.06 7.41 10.52
N VAL A 222 -11.63 7.70 11.70
CA VAL A 222 -12.90 7.17 12.27
C VAL A 222 -14.19 7.46 11.48
N GLN A 223 -14.12 8.05 10.28
CA GLN A 223 -15.30 8.45 9.50
C GLN A 223 -16.14 7.27 8.98
N ASP A 224 -15.53 6.13 8.66
CA ASP A 224 -16.21 5.00 8.00
C ASP A 224 -16.96 4.04 8.93
N LEU A 225 -16.71 4.11 10.25
CA LEU A 225 -17.40 3.26 11.24
C LEU A 225 -18.88 3.62 11.37
N SER A 226 -19.23 4.91 11.22
CA SER A 226 -20.63 5.37 11.30
C SER A 226 -21.50 4.82 10.17
N ALA A 227 -20.95 4.74 8.95
CA ALA A 227 -21.67 4.20 7.79
C ALA A 227 -21.87 2.68 7.88
N ALA A 228 -20.91 1.96 8.46
CA ALA A 228 -21.06 0.52 8.70
C ALA A 228 -22.10 0.21 9.80
N GLU A 229 -22.16 1.03 10.86
CA GLU A 229 -23.16 0.92 11.92
C GLU A 229 -24.58 1.25 11.44
N GLU A 230 -24.74 2.29 10.60
CA GLU A 230 -26.03 2.60 9.95
C GLU A 230 -26.52 1.44 9.06
N LEU A 231 -25.61 0.79 8.33
CA LEU A 231 -25.94 -0.32 7.43
C LEU A 231 -26.28 -1.61 8.19
N GLU A 232 -25.67 -1.85 9.36
CA GLU A 232 -26.01 -2.96 10.27
C GLU A 232 -27.39 -2.74 10.92
N MET A 233 -27.74 -1.51 11.25
CA MET A 233 -29.04 -1.14 11.80
C MET A 233 -30.17 -1.33 10.76
N GLU A 234 -29.96 -0.92 9.50
CA GLU A 234 -30.91 -1.20 8.41
C GLU A 234 -31.09 -2.70 8.12
N LEU A 235 -30.01 -3.48 8.20
CA LEU A 235 -30.05 -4.94 8.01
C LEU A 235 -30.79 -5.68 9.13
N ALA A 236 -30.59 -5.24 10.37
CA ALA A 236 -31.29 -5.80 11.52
C ALA A 236 -32.79 -5.52 11.43
N ASP A 237 -33.17 -4.31 11.01
CA ASP A 237 -34.57 -3.93 10.78
C ASP A 237 -35.20 -4.73 9.63
N ALA A 238 -34.49 -4.90 8.52
CA ALA A 238 -34.95 -5.71 7.38
C ALA A 238 -35.11 -7.20 7.74
N SER A 239 -34.24 -7.74 8.60
CA SER A 239 -34.34 -9.10 9.11
C SER A 239 -35.52 -9.28 10.08
N SER A 240 -35.82 -8.26 10.90
CA SER A 240 -36.97 -8.30 11.82
C SER A 240 -38.32 -8.19 11.09
N ALA A 241 -38.36 -7.42 9.99
CA ALA A 241 -39.55 -7.28 9.15
C ALA A 241 -39.87 -8.55 8.36
N ALA A 242 -38.84 -9.30 7.94
CA ALA A 242 -39.02 -10.59 7.28
C ALA A 242 -39.64 -11.64 8.23
N ASP A 243 -39.25 -11.64 9.51
CA ASP A 243 -39.73 -12.59 10.51
C ASP A 243 -41.18 -12.30 10.95
N GLN A 244 -41.61 -11.04 10.93
CA GLN A 244 -43.02 -10.66 11.17
C GLN A 244 -43.96 -10.99 10.00
N SER A 245 -43.43 -11.14 8.78
CA SER A 245 -44.23 -11.48 7.59
C SER A 245 -44.50 -12.99 7.41
N GLY A 246 -43.83 -13.84 8.20
CA GLY A 246 -43.99 -15.30 8.20
C GLY A 246 -45.09 -15.83 9.14
N LEU A 247 -45.78 -14.96 9.88
CA LEU A 247 -46.73 -15.32 10.93
C LEU A 247 -48.15 -14.82 10.64
N THR A 248 -48.71 -15.20 9.49
CA THR A 248 -50.18 -15.25 9.28
C THR A 248 -50.57 -16.44 8.41
N VAL A 249 -50.50 -17.65 8.97
CA VAL A 249 -51.30 -18.80 8.53
C VAL A 249 -51.88 -19.48 9.79
N GLU A 250 -53.06 -19.04 10.22
CA GLU A 250 -54.08 -19.77 11.02
C GLU A 250 -55.09 -18.71 11.51
N ALA A 251 -56.41 -18.84 11.49
CA ALA A 251 -57.32 -19.91 11.17
C ALA A 251 -58.68 -19.25 10.88
N ALA A 252 -59.31 -19.53 9.74
CA ALA A 252 -60.71 -19.20 9.52
C ALA A 252 -61.46 -20.51 9.24
N GLY A 253 -61.82 -21.20 10.32
CA GLY A 253 -62.76 -22.30 10.25
C GLY A 253 -64.08 -21.81 9.68
N LYS A 254 -64.53 -22.45 8.59
CA LYS A 254 -65.93 -22.40 8.17
C LYS A 254 -66.51 -23.80 8.21
N ASP A 255 -67.49 -23.92 9.10
CA ASP A 255 -68.48 -24.97 9.19
C ASP A 255 -68.94 -25.47 7.81
N TYR A 256 -68.85 -26.79 7.62
CA TYR A 256 -69.76 -27.52 6.74
C TYR A 256 -70.62 -28.43 7.60
N ARG A 257 -71.89 -28.03 7.79
CA ARG A 257 -72.99 -28.91 8.18
C ARG A 257 -73.55 -29.62 6.95
N VAL A 258 -73.93 -30.86 7.19
CA VAL A 258 -74.48 -31.88 6.30
C VAL A 258 -75.83 -31.47 5.69
N ASN A 259 -76.00 -31.73 4.39
CA ASN A 259 -77.05 -32.57 3.80
C ASN A 259 -76.61 -33.05 2.41
#